data_AF-A0A950LN30-F1
#
_entry.id   AF-A0A950LN30-F1
#
_cell.length_a   1.000
_cell.length_b   1.000
_cell.length_c   1.000
_cell.angle_alpha   90.00
_cell.angle_beta   90.00
_cell.angle_gamma   90.00
#
_symmetry.space_group_name_H-M   'P 1'
#
loop_
_entity.id
_entity.type
_entity.pdbx_description
1 polymer ?
#
loop_
_entity_poly.entity_id
_entity_poly.type
_entity_poly.pdbx_seq_one_letter_code
_entity_poly.pdbx_strand_id
1 'polypeptide(L)'
;MSEQVAYLGISTAGWVGALSSSDPLQRRLGAYALGEIGAAAGEVESNLAAALDDPEGFVRVWAAAALAQVAPSRDEPVAVLIAELSDEFAFVRSLAAWHLGRLGPSLPGIDQALLPLRRLTDDRDPSVRAEAALALGMLEKKGAPPPELMFLSREGGGRHPPQP
;
A
#
# COMPACT_ATOMS: atom_id res chain seq x y z
N MET A 1 -21.81 -26.70 12.68
CA MET A 1 -20.35 -26.86 12.46
C MET A 1 -19.86 -25.55 11.90
N SER A 2 -19.05 -24.81 12.64
CA SER A 2 -18.53 -23.51 12.19
C SER A 2 -17.59 -23.77 11.02
N GLU A 3 -17.90 -23.21 9.85
CA GLU A 3 -17.06 -23.26 8.67
C GLU A 3 -15.74 -22.56 9.03
N GLN A 4 -14.65 -23.32 9.13
CA GLN A 4 -13.34 -22.74 9.44
C GLN A 4 -12.92 -21.87 8.26
N VAL A 5 -12.75 -20.57 8.53
CA VAL A 5 -12.32 -19.62 7.52
C VAL A 5 -10.94 -20.03 7.00
N ALA A 6 -10.85 -20.24 5.69
CA ALA A 6 -9.67 -20.76 5.04
C ALA A 6 -9.40 -20.00 3.74
N TYR A 7 -8.12 -19.81 3.44
CA TYR A 7 -7.64 -19.26 2.18
C TYR A 7 -6.64 -20.24 1.57
N LEU A 8 -6.84 -20.60 0.30
CA LEU A 8 -6.07 -21.64 -0.40
C LEU A 8 -6.00 -22.98 0.34
N GLY A 9 -7.06 -23.34 1.08
CA GLY A 9 -7.14 -24.58 1.86
C GLY A 9 -6.37 -24.57 3.18
N ILE A 10 -5.77 -23.44 3.56
CA ILE A 10 -5.09 -23.24 4.86
C ILE A 10 -5.97 -22.37 5.75
N SER A 11 -6.14 -22.78 7.01
CA SER A 11 -6.95 -22.06 8.00
C SER A 11 -6.32 -20.74 8.44
N THR A 12 -7.11 -19.83 9.01
CA THR A 12 -6.61 -18.61 9.66
C THR A 12 -5.47 -18.89 10.63
N ALA A 13 -5.59 -19.90 11.49
CA ALA A 13 -4.55 -20.31 12.42
C ALA A 13 -3.26 -20.77 11.71
N GLY A 14 -3.39 -21.48 10.57
CA GLY A 14 -2.24 -21.86 9.75
C GLY A 14 -1.52 -20.63 9.18
N TRP A 15 -2.27 -19.64 8.70
CA TRP A 15 -1.69 -18.39 8.20
C TRP A 15 -1.07 -17.52 9.30
N VAL A 16 -1.65 -17.51 10.51
CA VAL A 16 -1.01 -16.91 11.69
C VAL A 16 0.32 -17.60 12.00
N GLY A 17 0.38 -18.93 11.91
CA GLY A 17 1.64 -19.66 12.06
C GLY A 17 2.69 -19.28 11.00
N ALA A 18 2.26 -19.00 9.77
CA ALA A 18 3.16 -18.60 8.69
C ALA A 18 3.82 -17.23 8.93
N LEU A 19 3.17 -16.31 9.67
CA LEU A 19 3.74 -15.00 10.03
C LEU A 19 5.04 -15.11 10.86
N SER A 20 5.25 -16.24 11.56
CA SER A 20 6.45 -16.48 12.36
C SER A 20 7.47 -17.38 11.68
N SER A 21 7.32 -17.66 10.38
CA SER A 21 8.24 -18.52 9.63
C SER A 21 9.63 -17.90 9.48
N SER A 22 10.67 -18.73 9.48
CA SER A 22 12.03 -18.27 9.15
C SER A 22 12.16 -17.82 7.69
N ASP A 23 11.29 -18.32 6.81
CA ASP A 23 11.23 -17.95 5.40
C ASP A 23 10.40 -16.66 5.21
N PRO A 24 11.01 -15.54 4.75
CA PRO A 24 10.29 -14.29 4.49
C PRO A 24 9.14 -14.44 3.49
N LEU A 25 9.25 -15.37 2.53
CA LEU A 25 8.19 -15.63 1.58
C LEU A 25 6.94 -16.18 2.26
N GLN A 26 7.10 -17.07 3.23
CA GLN A 26 6.00 -17.62 4.00
C GLN A 26 5.36 -16.58 4.92
N ARG A 27 6.17 -15.72 5.55
CA ARG A 27 5.64 -14.61 6.37
C ARG A 27 4.81 -13.66 5.53
N ARG A 28 5.31 -13.28 4.36
CA ARG A 28 4.60 -12.45 3.39
C ARG A 28 3.27 -13.09 2.95
N LEU A 29 3.30 -14.39 2.60
CA LEU A 29 2.09 -15.13 2.21
C LEU A 29 1.07 -15.20 3.35
N GLY A 30 1.53 -15.36 4.59
CA GLY A 30 0.67 -15.30 5.78
C GLY A 30 -0.04 -13.96 5.90
N ALA A 31 0.70 -12.86 5.80
CA ALA A 31 0.12 -11.52 5.86
C ALA A 31 -0.89 -11.28 4.72
N TYR A 32 -0.51 -11.63 3.49
CA TYR A 32 -1.38 -11.55 2.32
C TYR A 32 -2.68 -12.33 2.51
N ALA A 33 -2.59 -13.62 2.86
CA ALA A 33 -3.74 -14.49 3.03
C ALA A 33 -4.70 -13.98 4.13
N LEU A 34 -4.17 -13.50 5.25
CA LEU A 34 -4.98 -12.92 6.32
C LEU A 34 -5.69 -11.63 5.87
N GLY A 35 -5.02 -10.81 5.06
CA GLY A 35 -5.64 -9.64 4.42
C GLY A 35 -6.78 -10.01 3.47
N GLU A 36 -6.58 -11.03 2.62
CA GLU A 36 -7.62 -11.53 1.69
C GLU A 36 -8.83 -12.13 2.42
N ILE A 37 -8.60 -12.73 3.58
CA ILE A 37 -9.69 -13.18 4.46
C ILE A 37 -10.42 -11.96 5.08
N GLY A 38 -9.70 -10.89 5.38
CA GLY A 38 -10.23 -9.64 5.93
C GLY A 38 -10.82 -9.81 7.33
N ALA A 39 -11.88 -9.06 7.66
CA ALA A 39 -12.50 -9.08 8.99
C ALA A 39 -12.97 -10.48 9.46
N ALA A 40 -13.18 -11.43 8.54
CA ALA A 40 -13.52 -12.82 8.88
C ALA A 40 -12.34 -13.59 9.49
N ALA A 41 -11.12 -13.05 9.45
CA ALA A 41 -9.93 -13.71 10.00
C ALA A 41 -9.99 -13.85 11.53
N GLY A 42 -10.87 -13.08 12.18
CA GLY A 42 -11.06 -13.11 13.63
C GLY A 42 -9.92 -12.41 14.37
N GLU A 43 -9.51 -12.97 15.50
CA GLU A 43 -8.50 -12.40 16.41
C GLU A 43 -7.07 -12.58 15.87
N VAL A 44 -6.73 -11.89 14.76
CA VAL A 44 -5.38 -11.90 14.15
C VAL A 44 -4.68 -10.54 14.22
N GLU A 45 -5.35 -9.54 14.81
CA GLU A 45 -4.88 -8.15 14.88
C GLU A 45 -3.48 -8.04 15.51
N SER A 46 -3.29 -8.65 16.69
CA SER A 46 -1.98 -8.63 17.38
C SER A 46 -0.88 -9.33 16.59
N ASN A 47 -1.22 -10.38 15.83
CA ASN A 47 -0.24 -11.11 15.02
C ASN A 47 0.21 -10.27 13.82
N LEU A 48 -0.73 -9.61 13.14
CA LEU A 48 -0.41 -8.68 12.05
C LEU A 48 0.32 -7.44 12.56
N ALA A 49 -0.04 -6.92 13.74
CA ALA A 49 0.65 -5.80 14.37
C ALA A 49 2.12 -6.13 14.66
N ALA A 50 2.43 -7.33 15.15
CA ALA A 50 3.82 -7.76 15.34
C ALA A 50 4.61 -7.86 14.02
N ALA A 51 3.94 -8.22 12.92
CA ALA A 51 4.58 -8.30 11.59
C ALA A 51 4.84 -6.93 10.95
N LEU A 52 4.37 -5.83 11.55
CA LEU A 52 4.76 -4.47 11.12
C LEU A 52 6.24 -4.16 11.39
N ASP A 53 6.86 -4.86 12.34
CA ASP A 53 8.28 -4.70 12.70
C ASP A 53 9.17 -5.76 12.02
N ASP A 54 8.67 -6.44 10.98
CA ASP A 54 9.45 -7.47 10.27
C ASP A 54 10.72 -6.87 9.65
N PRO A 55 11.86 -7.59 9.68
CA PRO A 55 13.07 -7.12 9.02
C PRO A 55 12.91 -6.89 7.51
N GLU A 56 11.98 -7.58 6.86
CA GLU A 56 11.76 -7.49 5.41
C GLU A 56 10.64 -6.50 5.06
N GLY A 57 10.96 -5.50 4.22
CA GLY A 57 10.01 -4.43 3.84
C GLY A 57 8.74 -4.95 3.17
N PHE A 58 8.85 -6.02 2.35
CA PHE A 58 7.67 -6.65 1.78
C PHE A 58 6.72 -7.20 2.84
N VAL A 59 7.26 -7.82 3.89
CA VAL A 59 6.42 -8.37 4.95
C VAL A 59 5.73 -7.23 5.70
N ARG A 60 6.45 -6.15 6.03
CA ARG A 60 5.88 -4.97 6.68
C ARG A 60 4.74 -4.36 5.86
N VAL A 61 4.92 -4.17 4.55
CA VAL A 61 3.89 -3.62 3.67
C VAL A 61 2.63 -4.50 3.61
N TRP A 62 2.80 -5.82 3.42
CA TRP A 62 1.65 -6.73 3.39
C TRP A 62 0.96 -6.85 4.75
N ALA A 63 1.71 -6.84 5.85
CA ALA A 63 1.16 -6.86 7.20
C ALA A 63 0.35 -5.59 7.48
N ALA A 64 0.86 -4.41 7.09
CA ALA A 64 0.14 -3.16 7.21
C ALA A 64 -1.14 -3.17 6.36
N ALA A 65 -1.07 -3.60 5.11
CA ALA A 65 -2.24 -3.68 4.24
C ALA A 65 -3.31 -4.65 4.77
N ALA A 66 -2.90 -5.78 5.34
CA ALA A 66 -3.80 -6.74 5.96
C ALA A 66 -4.42 -6.18 7.24
N LEU A 67 -3.61 -5.57 8.11
CA LEU A 67 -4.07 -4.99 9.37
C LEU A 67 -5.05 -3.84 9.13
N ALA A 68 -4.82 -3.01 8.11
CA ALA A 68 -5.75 -1.95 7.71
C ALA A 68 -7.13 -2.49 7.25
N GLN A 69 -7.19 -3.71 6.70
CA GLN A 69 -8.43 -4.36 6.29
C GLN A 69 -9.14 -5.08 7.45
N VAL A 70 -8.36 -5.71 8.35
CA VAL A 70 -8.89 -6.44 9.51
C VAL A 70 -9.31 -5.48 10.62
N ALA A 71 -8.58 -4.38 10.82
CA ALA A 71 -8.76 -3.40 11.88
C ALA A 71 -8.64 -1.96 11.35
N PRO A 72 -9.62 -1.47 10.55
CA PRO A 72 -9.55 -0.17 9.86
C PRO A 72 -9.57 1.06 10.78
N SER A 73 -9.81 0.89 12.09
CA SER A 73 -9.76 1.97 13.08
C SER A 73 -8.34 2.29 13.55
N ARG A 74 -7.35 1.47 13.19
CA ARG A 74 -5.94 1.66 13.56
C ARG A 74 -5.23 2.65 12.64
N ASP A 75 -4.34 3.45 13.19
CA ASP A 75 -3.52 4.41 12.46
C ASP A 75 -2.12 3.87 12.11
N GLU A 76 -1.61 2.91 12.88
CA GLU A 76 -0.28 2.32 12.66
C GLU A 76 -0.07 1.73 11.26
N PRO A 77 -1.04 1.02 10.64
CA PRO A 77 -0.88 0.50 9.29
C PRO A 77 -0.53 1.57 8.25
N VAL A 78 -1.19 2.73 8.33
CA VAL A 78 -0.95 3.83 7.40
C VAL A 78 0.42 4.45 7.65
N ALA A 79 0.82 4.62 8.92
CA ALA A 79 2.14 5.13 9.26
C ALA A 79 3.28 4.24 8.72
N VAL A 80 3.13 2.91 8.84
CA VAL A 80 4.09 1.94 8.28
C VAL A 80 4.14 2.06 6.75
N LEU A 81 3.00 2.04 6.07
CA LEU A 81 2.98 2.18 4.61
C LEU A 81 3.63 3.49 4.14
N ILE A 82 3.45 4.60 4.88
CA ILE A 82 4.12 5.87 4.58
C ILE A 82 5.64 5.77 4.75
N ALA A 83 6.13 5.07 5.79
CA ALA A 83 7.56 4.87 6.00
C ALA A 83 8.19 4.06 4.85
N GLU A 84 7.51 3.01 4.39
CA GLU A 84 7.97 2.13 3.30
C GLU A 84 8.04 2.83 1.93
N LEU A 85 7.46 4.03 1.78
CA LEU A 85 7.66 4.89 0.61
C LEU A 85 9.11 5.37 0.44
N SER A 86 9.96 5.20 1.45
CA SER A 86 11.40 5.54 1.37
C SER A 86 12.31 4.31 1.36
N ASP A 87 11.76 3.11 1.20
CA ASP A 87 12.53 1.86 1.19
C ASP A 87 13.58 1.83 0.06
N GLU A 88 14.69 1.13 0.29
CA GLU A 88 15.78 1.04 -0.69
C GLU A 88 15.34 0.35 -1.98
N PHE A 89 14.46 -0.64 -1.89
CA PHE A 89 13.96 -1.43 -3.00
C PHE A 89 12.78 -0.72 -3.66
N ALA A 90 12.91 -0.46 -4.96
CA ALA A 90 11.84 0.18 -5.74
C ALA A 90 10.51 -0.58 -5.65
N PHE A 91 10.58 -1.92 -5.60
CA PHE A 91 9.38 -2.74 -5.53
C PHE A 91 8.64 -2.62 -4.19
N VAL A 92 9.34 -2.37 -3.07
CA VAL A 92 8.70 -2.06 -1.77
C VAL A 92 8.02 -0.70 -1.84
N ARG A 93 8.72 0.33 -2.34
CA ARG A 93 8.16 1.69 -2.50
C ARG A 93 6.89 1.68 -3.36
N SER A 94 6.92 1.00 -4.51
CA SER A 94 5.76 0.91 -5.41
C SER A 94 4.59 0.18 -4.76
N LEU A 95 4.88 -0.90 -4.01
CA LEU A 95 3.85 -1.69 -3.35
C LEU A 95 3.18 -0.90 -2.21
N ALA A 96 3.96 -0.15 -1.43
CA ALA A 96 3.46 0.74 -0.40
C ALA A 96 2.55 1.83 -0.99
N ALA A 97 2.98 2.48 -2.08
CA ALA A 97 2.18 3.48 -2.78
C ALA A 97 0.84 2.89 -3.28
N TRP A 98 0.89 1.72 -3.92
CA TRP A 98 -0.28 1.02 -4.41
C TRP A 98 -1.29 0.71 -3.29
N HIS A 99 -0.83 0.21 -2.15
CA HIS A 99 -1.70 -0.07 -1.01
C HIS A 99 -2.32 1.20 -0.42
N LEU A 100 -1.57 2.28 -0.26
CA LEU A 100 -2.11 3.56 0.22
C LEU A 100 -3.25 4.06 -0.69
N GLY A 101 -3.07 3.97 -2.02
CA GLY A 101 -4.13 4.31 -2.97
C GLY A 101 -5.38 3.43 -2.81
N ARG A 102 -5.19 2.11 -2.68
CA ARG A 102 -6.29 1.13 -2.58
C ARG A 102 -7.06 1.17 -1.26
N LEU A 103 -6.40 1.46 -0.14
CA LEU A 103 -7.05 1.65 1.16
C LEU A 103 -7.99 2.87 1.14
N GLY A 104 -7.68 3.84 0.27
CA GLY A 104 -8.53 4.99 0.00
C GLY A 104 -8.56 6.01 1.14
N PRO A 105 -9.29 7.12 0.96
CA PRO A 105 -9.17 8.32 1.79
C PRO A 105 -10.00 8.26 3.09
N SER A 106 -10.29 7.05 3.60
CA SER A 106 -11.16 6.85 4.76
C SER A 106 -10.41 6.43 6.02
N LEU A 107 -9.16 5.98 5.89
CA LEU A 107 -8.39 5.51 7.04
C LEU A 107 -7.75 6.66 7.83
N PRO A 108 -7.62 6.51 9.16
CA PRO A 108 -6.89 7.45 9.99
C PRO A 108 -5.46 7.68 9.48
N GLY A 109 -5.03 8.95 9.45
CA GLY A 109 -3.66 9.32 9.06
C GLY A 109 -3.37 9.29 7.56
N ILE A 110 -4.30 8.87 6.70
CA ILE A 110 -4.04 8.70 5.26
C ILE A 110 -3.63 10.00 4.55
N ASP A 111 -4.08 11.16 5.04
CA ASP A 111 -3.71 12.47 4.50
C ASP A 111 -2.20 12.74 4.62
N GLN A 112 -1.51 12.11 5.58
CA GLN A 112 -0.06 12.22 5.75
C GLN A 112 0.72 11.57 4.60
N ALA A 113 0.08 10.68 3.82
CA ALA A 113 0.69 10.03 2.67
C ALA A 113 0.82 10.95 1.44
N LEU A 114 0.04 12.04 1.36
CA LEU A 114 -0.04 12.86 0.16
C LEU A 114 1.31 13.48 -0.22
N LEU A 115 2.04 14.06 0.73
CA LEU A 115 3.34 14.69 0.45
C LEU A 115 4.43 13.66 0.08
N PRO A 116 4.63 12.56 0.82
CA PRO A 116 5.50 11.47 0.41
C PRO A 116 5.18 10.89 -0.98
N LEU A 117 3.90 10.67 -1.30
CA LEU A 117 3.48 10.18 -2.61
C LEU A 117 3.79 11.18 -3.73
N ARG A 118 3.59 12.50 -3.50
CA ARG A 118 4.02 13.53 -4.46
C ARG A 118 5.53 13.48 -4.73
N ARG A 119 6.36 13.24 -3.72
CA ARG A 119 7.81 13.11 -3.94
C ARG A 119 8.15 11.90 -4.80
N LEU A 120 7.40 10.81 -4.66
CA LEU A 120 7.61 9.60 -5.46
C LEU A 120 7.19 9.74 -6.93
N THR A 121 6.46 10.79 -7.31
CA THR A 121 6.23 11.04 -8.75
C THR A 121 7.50 11.44 -9.50
N ASP A 122 8.58 11.74 -8.79
CA ASP A 122 9.92 11.97 -9.34
C ASP A 122 10.90 10.82 -9.04
N ASP A 123 10.42 9.65 -8.58
CA ASP A 123 11.27 8.50 -8.29
C ASP A 123 12.03 8.03 -9.55
N ARG A 124 13.26 7.53 -9.33
CA ARG A 124 14.10 6.96 -10.39
C ARG A 124 13.43 5.79 -11.11
N ASP A 125 12.63 4.99 -10.40
CA ASP A 125 11.94 3.84 -10.97
C ASP A 125 10.60 4.25 -11.60
N PRO A 126 10.36 3.96 -12.89
CA PRO A 126 9.11 4.30 -13.56
C PRO A 126 7.86 3.69 -12.94
N SER A 127 7.97 2.48 -12.37
CA SER A 127 6.85 1.78 -11.74
C SER A 127 6.44 2.51 -10.47
N VAL A 128 7.42 2.93 -9.67
CA VAL A 128 7.18 3.73 -8.45
C VAL A 128 6.48 5.04 -8.77
N ARG A 129 6.93 5.76 -9.81
CA ARG A 129 6.27 7.00 -10.25
C ARG A 129 4.81 6.77 -10.65
N ALA A 130 4.54 5.70 -11.40
CA ALA A 130 3.20 5.36 -11.85
C ALA A 130 2.28 5.04 -10.66
N GLU A 131 2.72 4.19 -9.73
CA GLU A 131 1.93 3.83 -8.55
C GLU A 131 1.67 5.03 -7.64
N ALA A 132 2.67 5.91 -7.46
CA ALA A 132 2.51 7.13 -6.69
C ALA A 132 1.45 8.08 -7.30
N ALA A 133 1.50 8.29 -8.62
CA ALA A 133 0.52 9.12 -9.32
C ALA A 133 -0.90 8.52 -9.25
N LEU A 134 -1.04 7.20 -9.38
CA LEU A 134 -2.32 6.51 -9.23
C LEU A 134 -2.86 6.64 -7.79
N ALA A 135 -2.00 6.44 -6.79
CA ALA A 135 -2.38 6.55 -5.39
C ALA A 135 -2.87 7.96 -5.03
N LEU A 136 -2.17 9.00 -5.48
CA LEU A 136 -2.61 10.40 -5.34
C LEU A 136 -3.99 10.59 -5.97
N GLY A 137 -4.17 10.13 -7.21
CA GLY A 137 -5.46 10.23 -7.90
C GLY A 137 -6.61 9.51 -7.17
N MET A 138 -6.33 8.42 -6.45
CA MET A 138 -7.33 7.71 -5.64
C MET A 138 -7.66 8.45 -4.34
N LEU A 139 -6.64 8.99 -3.65
CA LEU A 139 -6.82 9.70 -2.38
C LEU A 139 -7.44 11.09 -2.58
N GLU A 140 -7.03 11.80 -3.63
CA GLU A 140 -7.48 13.17 -3.94
C GLU A 140 -8.81 13.21 -4.68
N LYS A 141 -9.34 12.07 -5.18
CA LYS A 141 -10.70 12.04 -5.77
C LYS A 141 -11.83 12.24 -4.76
N LYS A 142 -11.50 12.70 -3.55
CA LYS A 142 -12.37 13.48 -2.67
C LYS A 142 -12.33 15.02 -2.92
N GLY A 143 -11.76 15.49 -4.04
CA GLY A 143 -11.90 16.85 -4.55
C GLY A 143 -10.65 17.44 -5.26
N ALA A 144 -10.64 17.43 -6.59
CA ALA A 144 -9.77 18.15 -7.55
C ALA A 144 -8.32 17.62 -7.77
N PRO A 145 -7.82 17.66 -9.03
CA PRO A 145 -6.44 17.28 -9.34
C PRO A 145 -5.44 18.33 -8.81
N PRO A 146 -4.19 17.92 -8.51
CA PRO A 146 -3.08 18.82 -8.21
C PRO A 146 -2.91 19.90 -9.28
N PRO A 147 -2.69 21.17 -8.90
CA PRO A 147 -2.46 22.26 -9.86
C PRO A 147 -1.34 21.98 -10.87
N GLU A 148 -0.35 21.18 -10.47
CA GLU A 148 0.83 20.79 -11.26
C GLU A 148 0.46 20.00 -12.54
N LEU A 149 -0.62 19.22 -12.51
CA LEU A 149 -1.06 18.41 -13.65
C LEU A 149 -1.90 19.17 -14.68
N MET A 150 -2.37 20.39 -14.37
CA MET A 150 -3.09 21.22 -15.36
C MET A 150 -2.14 21.84 -16.40
N PHE A 151 -0.84 21.98 -16.11
CA PHE A 151 0.12 22.60 -17.03
C PHE A 151 0.60 21.65 -18.14
N LEU A 152 0.66 20.35 -17.88
CA LEU A 152 1.20 19.37 -18.84
C LEU A 152 0.23 19.01 -19.98
N SER A 153 -1.06 19.32 -19.86
CA SER A 153 -2.03 19.06 -20.93
C SER A 153 -2.07 20.16 -22.01
N ARG A 154 -1.34 21.27 -21.84
CA ARG A 154 -1.42 22.44 -22.73
C ARG A 154 -0.19 22.67 -23.62
N GLU A 155 0.94 22.02 -23.35
CA GLU A 155 2.21 22.22 -24.10
C GLU A 155 2.61 21.04 -25.02
N GLY A 156 1.62 20.30 -25.54
CA GLY A 156 1.84 19.14 -26.42
C GLY A 156 1.46 19.33 -27.90
N GLY A 157 1.31 20.56 -28.41
CA GLY A 157 0.77 20.77 -29.76
C GLY A 157 1.33 21.96 -30.52
N GLY A 158 2.33 21.72 -31.36
CA GLY A 158 2.58 22.52 -32.57
C GLY A 158 3.73 23.54 -32.48
N ARG A 159 4.94 23.09 -32.84
CA ARG A 159 5.94 23.99 -33.43
C ARG A 159 5.43 24.43 -34.80
N HIS A 160 5.34 25.73 -35.05
CA HIS A 160 5.48 26.26 -36.40
C HIS A 160 6.64 27.27 -36.41
N PRO A 161 7.60 27.15 -37.35
CA PRO A 161 8.71 28.08 -37.42
C PRO A 161 8.24 29.42 -38.00
N PRO A 162 8.89 30.54 -37.67
CA PRO A 162 8.60 31.81 -38.33
C PRO A 162 9.34 31.86 -39.66
N GLN A 163 8.63 32.14 -40.76
CA GLN A 163 9.10 32.92 -41.91
C GLN A 163 7.88 33.36 -42.74
N PRO A 164 7.96 34.45 -43.52
CA PRO A 164 9.06 35.42 -43.63
C PRO A 164 8.88 36.69 -42.79
#